data_AF-A0A424PMC1-F1
#
_entry.id   AF-A0A424PMC1-F1
#
_cell.length_a   1.000
_cell.length_b   1.000
_cell.length_c   1.000
_cell.angle_alpha   90.00
_cell.angle_beta   90.00
_cell.angle_gamma   90.00
#
_symmetry.space_group_name_H-M   'P 1'
#
loop_
_entity.id
_entity.type
_entity.pdbx_description
1 polymer ?
#
loop_
_entity_poly.entity_id
_entity_poly.type
_entity_poly.pdbx_seq_one_letter_code
_entity_poly.pdbx_strand_id
1 'polypeptide(L)'
;MASEELTKNIAYVVLVVLFLGMAWFIAKRAGENRQSMLEDAAPKIAGEDTLDGGAKNPSQFDEPDEEALEEMAELLGEDEEDED
;
A
#
# COMPACT_ATOMS: atom_id res chain seq x y z
N MET A 1 26.69 -50.80 10.18
CA MET A 1 25.63 -49.82 10.48
C MET A 1 26.17 -48.86 11.51
N ALA A 2 25.98 -47.56 11.33
CA ALA A 2 26.23 -46.58 12.40
C ALA A 2 25.34 -46.94 13.61
N SER A 3 25.77 -46.61 14.84
CA SER A 3 24.91 -46.83 16.01
C SER A 3 23.61 -46.05 15.89
N GLU A 4 22.52 -46.61 16.42
CA GLU A 4 21.19 -45.98 16.35
C GLU A 4 21.20 -44.59 17.00
N GLU A 5 21.94 -44.43 18.09
CA GLU A 5 22.13 -43.16 18.78
C GLU A 5 22.89 -42.13 17.92
N LEU A 6 23.98 -42.54 17.25
CA LEU A 6 24.70 -41.65 16.32
C LEU A 6 23.80 -41.20 15.18
N THR A 7 22.98 -42.11 14.65
CA THR A 7 22.03 -41.82 13.57
C THR A 7 20.96 -40.81 14.02
N LYS A 8 20.40 -40.98 15.22
CA LYS A 8 19.43 -40.04 15.81
C LYS A 8 20.04 -38.65 16.04
N ASN A 9 21.25 -38.59 16.59
CA ASN A 9 21.94 -37.34 16.86
C ASN A 9 22.24 -36.57 15.56
N ILE A 10 22.71 -37.26 14.52
CA ILE A 10 22.92 -36.66 13.20
C ILE A 10 21.60 -36.14 12.62
N ALA A 11 20.53 -36.93 12.70
CA ALA A 11 19.22 -36.51 12.20
C ALA A 11 18.71 -35.24 12.91
N TYR A 12 18.86 -35.14 14.22
CA TYR A 12 18.46 -33.95 14.98
C TYR A 12 19.31 -32.73 14.64
N VAL A 13 20.63 -32.89 14.49
CA VAL A 13 21.51 -31.79 14.07
C VAL A 13 21.12 -31.27 12.69
N VAL A 14 20.87 -32.17 11.73
CA VAL A 14 20.41 -31.79 10.39
C VAL A 14 19.07 -31.05 10.45
N LEU A 15 18.13 -31.52 11.28
CA LEU A 15 16.83 -30.87 11.48
C LEU A 15 16.97 -29.44 12.02
N VAL A 16 17.83 -29.23 13.02
CA VAL A 16 18.07 -27.90 13.58
C VAL A 16 18.70 -26.98 12.54
N VAL A 17 19.67 -27.46 11.77
CA VAL A 17 20.31 -26.67 10.70
C VAL A 17 19.29 -26.27 9.63
N LEU A 18 18.43 -27.20 9.20
CA LEU A 18 17.36 -26.91 8.23
C LEU A 18 16.36 -25.92 8.80
N PHE A 19 15.95 -26.08 10.06
CA PHE A 19 15.03 -25.16 10.72
C PHE A 19 15.59 -23.73 10.77
N LEU A 20 16.84 -23.57 11.21
CA LEU A 20 17.50 -22.26 11.25
C LEU A 20 17.66 -21.66 9.85
N GLY A 21 18.01 -22.48 8.85
CA GLY A 21 18.10 -22.05 7.46
C GLY A 21 16.76 -21.53 6.91
N MET A 22 15.66 -22.24 7.18
CA MET A 22 14.31 -21.80 6.80
C MET A 22 13.90 -20.54 7.55
N ALA A 23 14.14 -20.47 8.86
CA ALA A 23 13.82 -19.28 9.66
C ALA A 23 14.54 -18.03 9.13
N TRP A 24 15.83 -18.15 8.79
CA TRP A 24 16.61 -17.06 8.18
C TRP A 24 16.06 -16.66 6.80
N PHE A 25 15.75 -17.64 5.95
CA PHE A 25 15.20 -17.37 4.61
C PHE A 25 13.86 -16.64 4.68
N ILE A 26 12.97 -17.08 5.57
CA ILE A 26 11.66 -16.43 5.79
C ILE A 26 11.87 -15.02 6.34
N ALA A 27 12.75 -14.82 7.32
CA ALA A 27 13.03 -13.51 7.89
C ALA A 27 13.55 -12.52 6.83
N LYS A 28 14.47 -12.96 5.96
CA LYS A 28 14.98 -12.16 4.85
C LYS A 28 13.85 -11.74 3.91
N ARG A 29 13.03 -12.70 3.46
CA ARG A 29 11.94 -12.45 2.51
C ARG A 29 10.79 -11.64 3.12
N ALA A 30 10.54 -11.81 4.42
CA ALA A 30 9.56 -10.99 5.15
C ALA A 30 10.01 -9.53 5.25
N GLY A 31 11.31 -9.26 5.37
CA GLY A 31 11.86 -7.89 5.31
C GLY A 31 11.61 -7.21 3.97
N GLU A 32 11.87 -7.92 2.87
CA GLU A 32 11.65 -7.42 1.51
C GLU A 32 10.15 -7.16 1.23
N ASN A 33 9.26 -8.08 1.63
CA ASN A 33 7.81 -7.89 1.49
C ASN A 33 7.25 -6.78 2.38
N ARG A 34 7.88 -6.51 3.53
CA ARG A 34 7.45 -5.43 4.43
C ARG A 34 7.70 -4.07 3.79
N GLN A 35 8.77 -3.91 3.03
CA GLN A 35 9.07 -2.66 2.36
C GLN A 35 8.02 -2.33 1.29
N SER A 36 7.66 -3.29 0.44
CA SER A 36 6.59 -3.09 -0.55
C SER A 36 5.24 -2.82 0.11
N MET A 37 4.93 -3.49 1.22
CA MET A 37 3.69 -3.21 1.97
C MET A 37 3.69 -1.80 2.60
N LEU A 38 4.83 -1.31 3.06
CA LEU A 38 4.94 0.05 3.61
C LEU A 38 4.83 1.12 2.52
N GLU A 39 5.38 0.86 1.33
CA GLU A 39 5.22 1.72 0.14
C GLU A 39 3.76 1.72 -0.34
N ASP A 40 3.12 0.56 -0.41
CA ASP A 40 1.71 0.43 -0.81
C ASP A 40 0.76 1.10 0.20
N ALA A 41 1.07 0.98 1.49
CA ALA A 41 0.29 1.55 2.59
C ALA A 41 0.66 3.00 2.91
N ALA A 42 1.65 3.59 2.22
CA ALA A 42 1.95 5.01 2.35
C ALA A 42 0.71 5.84 1.96
N PRO A 43 0.42 6.94 2.66
CA PRO A 43 -0.71 7.80 2.33
C PRO A 43 -0.54 8.28 0.89
N LYS A 44 -1.55 8.01 0.05
CA LYS A 44 -1.53 8.43 -1.35
C LYS A 44 -1.54 9.96 -1.40
N ILE A 45 -0.49 10.54 -1.97
CA ILE A 45 -0.40 11.98 -2.18
C ILE A 45 -1.19 12.30 -3.45
N ALA A 46 -2.08 13.29 -3.38
CA ALA A 46 -2.86 13.73 -4.54
C ALA A 46 -1.91 14.13 -5.69
N GLY A 47 -2.12 13.55 -6.87
CA GLY A 47 -1.29 13.79 -8.06
C GLY A 47 -0.08 12.86 -8.23
N GLU A 48 0.21 11.96 -7.28
CA GLU A 48 1.24 10.92 -7.46
C GLU A 48 0.70 9.63 -8.11
N ASP A 49 -0.62 9.46 -8.21
CA ASP A 49 -1.22 8.34 -8.93
C ASP A 49 -1.09 8.55 -10.44
N THR A 50 -0.79 7.47 -11.15
CA THR A 50 -0.82 7.39 -12.60
C THR A 50 -2.21 7.61 -13.21
N LEU A 51 -3.27 7.43 -12.41
CA LEU A 51 -4.63 7.79 -12.80
C LEU A 51 -4.76 9.32 -12.74
N ASP A 52 -4.74 9.93 -13.92
CA ASP A 52 -5.10 11.34 -14.12
C ASP A 52 -6.45 11.61 -13.44
N GLY A 53 -6.47 12.55 -12.49
CA GLY A 53 -7.63 12.83 -11.63
C GLY A 53 -8.86 13.37 -12.36
N GLY A 54 -8.80 13.47 -13.68
CA GLY A 54 -9.89 13.91 -14.54
C GLY A 54 -10.93 12.83 -14.82
N ALA A 55 -12.09 13.28 -15.29
CA ALA A 55 -13.12 12.40 -15.82
C ALA A 55 -12.59 11.65 -17.06
N LYS A 56 -12.67 10.31 -17.05
CA LYS A 56 -12.30 9.47 -18.21
C LYS A 56 -13.06 9.81 -19.50
N ASN A 57 -14.27 10.34 -19.35
CA ASN A 57 -15.07 10.82 -20.46
C ASN A 57 -15.71 12.16 -20.05
N PRO A 58 -15.06 13.30 -20.31
CA PRO A 58 -15.54 14.62 -19.89
C PRO A 58 -16.90 14.97 -20.49
N SER A 59 -17.21 14.50 -21.71
CA SER A 59 -18.44 14.86 -22.42
C SER A 59 -19.71 14.17 -21.90
N GLN A 60 -19.61 13.32 -20.88
CA GLN A 60 -20.78 12.78 -20.17
C GLN A 60 -21.31 13.73 -19.09
N PHE A 61 -20.55 14.77 -18.75
CA PHE A 61 -20.92 15.79 -17.80
C PHE A 61 -21.44 17.00 -18.58
N ASP A 62 -22.64 17.45 -18.25
CA ASP A 62 -23.18 18.70 -18.75
C ASP A 62 -22.50 19.87 -18.02
N GLU A 63 -22.45 21.03 -18.67
CA GLU A 63 -21.98 22.27 -18.03
C GLU A 63 -22.92 22.62 -16.87
N PRO A 64 -22.40 22.93 -15.67
CA PRO A 64 -23.26 23.29 -14.53
C PRO A 64 -24.09 24.53 -14.86
N ASP A 65 -25.31 24.56 -14.35
CA ASP A 65 -26.19 25.73 -14.47
C ASP A 65 -25.80 26.82 -13.45
N GLU A 66 -26.41 27.99 -13.59
CA GLU A 66 -26.11 29.15 -12.72
C GLU A 66 -26.39 28.86 -11.24
N GLU A 67 -27.44 28.08 -10.94
CA GLU A 67 -27.79 27.69 -9.56
C GLU A 67 -26.71 26.77 -8.96
N ALA A 68 -26.24 25.77 -9.70
CA ALA A 68 -25.14 24.92 -9.24
C ALA A 68 -23.83 25.69 -9.07
N LEU A 69 -23.57 26.71 -9.90
CA LEU A 69 -22.39 27.56 -9.76
C LEU A 69 -22.46 28.44 -8.50
N GLU A 70 -23.61 29.02 -8.20
CA GLU A 70 -23.84 29.84 -6.99
C GLU A 70 -23.69 29.00 -5.71
N GLU A 71 -24.25 27.78 -5.68
CA GLU A 71 -24.05 26.86 -4.55
C GLU A 71 -22.57 26.49 -4.33
N MET A 72 -21.78 26.35 -5.40
CA MET A 72 -20.34 26.06 -5.27
C MET A 72 -19.56 27.26 -4.74
N ALA A 73 -19.92 28.48 -5.14
CA ALA A 73 -19.30 29.72 -4.64
C ALA A 73 -19.54 29.88 -3.13
N GLU A 74 -20.76 29.62 -2.66
CA GLU A 74 -21.10 29.61 -1.23
C GLU A 74 -20.27 28.57 -0.46
N LEU A 75 -20.13 27.35 -0.99
CA LEU A 75 -19.31 26.29 -0.39
C LEU A 75 -17.80 26.60 -0.35
N LEU A 76 -17.31 27.38 -1.31
CA LEU A 76 -15.93 27.86 -1.38
C LEU A 76 -15.68 29.07 -0.47
N GLY A 77 -16.75 29.66 0.08
CA GLY A 77 -16.69 30.88 0.89
C GLY A 77 -16.39 32.12 0.06
N GLU A 78 -16.57 32.06 -1.26
CA GLU A 78 -16.30 33.19 -2.16
C GLU A 78 -17.32 34.32 -1.97
N ASP A 79 -18.53 34.02 -1.48
CA ASP A 79 -19.54 35.00 -1.10
C ASP A 79 -19.24 35.72 0.23
N GLU A 80 -18.28 35.23 1.03
CA GLU A 80 -17.85 35.88 2.28
C GLU A 80 -16.76 36.96 2.03
N GLU A 81 -16.20 37.05 0.82
CA GLU A 81 -15.09 37.98 0.49
C GLU A 81 -15.54 39.42 0.14
N ASP A 82 -16.85 39.70 0.12
CA ASP A 82 -17.40 41.03 -0.23
C ASP A 82 -17.95 41.85 0.97
N GLU A 83 -17.75 41.41 2.22
CA GLU A 83 -18.06 42.18 3.44
C GLU A 83 -16.82 42.91 4.01
N ASP A 84 -16.32 43.94 3.32
CA ASP A 84 -15.39 44.98 3.88
C ASP A 84 -15.69 46.40 3.34
#